data_AF-A0A8T4J5K6-F1
#
_entry.id   AF-A0A8T4J5K6-F1
#
_cell.length_a   1.000
_cell.length_b   1.000
_cell.length_c   1.000
_cell.angle_alpha   90.00
_cell.angle_beta   90.00
_cell.angle_gamma   90.00
#
_symmetry.space_group_name_H-M   'P 1'
#
loop_
_entity.id
_entity.type
_entity.pdbx_description
1 polymer ?
#
loop_
_entity_poly.entity_id
_entity_poly.type
_entity_poly.pdbx_seq_one_letter_code
_entity_poly.pdbx_strand_id
1 'polypeptide(L)' 'MSTVPTTSHWGAFGVRVHEDGRVETTPHPGDPAPSRLLGNVADGLTHPTRVRRP' A
#
# COMPACT_ATOMS: atom_id res chain seq x y z
N MET A 1 2.50 -0.36 -16.82
CA MET A 1 1.98 -1.06 -15.62
C MET A 1 0.92 -0.19 -14.98
N SER A 2 -0.33 -0.67 -14.89
CA SER A 2 -1.45 0.06 -14.28
C SER A 2 -1.46 -0.10 -12.75
N THR A 3 -1.97 0.90 -12.04
CA THR A 3 -2.26 0.84 -10.61
C THR A 3 -3.64 0.23 -10.38
N VAL A 4 -3.79 -0.61 -9.35
CA VAL A 4 -5.07 -1.17 -8.92
C VAL A 4 -5.62 -0.35 -7.74
N PRO A 5 -6.89 0.11 -7.78
CA PRO A 5 -7.47 0.87 -6.67
C PRO A 5 -7.85 -0.04 -5.49
N THR A 6 -7.72 0.48 -4.27
CA THR A 6 -8.16 -0.19 -3.03
C THR A 6 -8.39 0.84 -1.90
N THR A 7 -8.81 0.37 -0.72
CA THR A 7 -9.12 1.21 0.44
C THR A 7 -8.59 0.61 1.75
N SER A 8 -8.45 1.45 2.77
CA SER A 8 -8.16 1.06 4.15
C SER A 8 -8.82 2.05 5.12
N HIS A 9 -8.60 1.88 6.41
CA HIS A 9 -8.99 2.88 7.41
C HIS A 9 -8.33 4.25 7.17
N TRP A 10 -7.19 4.31 6.47
CA TRP A 10 -6.42 5.53 6.21
C TRP A 10 -6.71 6.19 4.86
N GLY A 11 -7.77 5.76 4.16
CA GLY A 11 -8.23 6.36 2.91
C GLY A 11 -8.13 5.44 1.70
N ALA A 12 -8.49 5.99 0.53
CA ALA A 12 -8.39 5.33 -0.77
C ALA A 12 -6.99 5.53 -1.37
N PHE A 13 -6.48 4.52 -2.06
CA PHE A 13 -5.15 4.56 -2.67
C PHE A 13 -5.03 3.59 -3.85
N GLY A 14 -4.04 3.85 -4.70
CA GLY A 14 -3.61 2.93 -5.74
C GLY A 14 -2.47 2.03 -5.25
N VAL A 15 -2.43 0.82 -5.79
CA VAL A 15 -1.36 -0.15 -5.55
C VAL A 15 -0.71 -0.53 -6.88
N ARG A 16 0.62 -0.54 -6.90
CA ARG A 16 1.42 -1.12 -7.98
C ARG A 16 2.26 -2.27 -7.43
N VAL A 17 2.27 -3.39 -8.14
CA VAL A 17 3.13 -4.53 -7.87
C VAL A 17 4.23 -4.56 -8.93
N HIS A 18 5.47 -4.54 -8.49
CA HIS A 18 6.67 -4.63 -9.32
C HIS A 18 6.99 -6.10 -9.64
N GLU A 19 7.81 -6.36 -10.67
CA GLU A 19 8.17 -7.73 -11.10
C GLU A 19 8.91 -8.53 -10.01
N ASP A 20 9.65 -7.83 -9.13
CA ASP A 20 10.34 -8.38 -7.97
C ASP A 20 9.40 -8.68 -6.78
N GLY A 21 8.10 -8.46 -6.94
CA GLY A 21 7.08 -8.63 -5.90
C GLY A 21 6.98 -7.47 -4.91
N ARG A 22 7.77 -6.40 -5.07
CA ARG A 22 7.64 -5.20 -4.24
C ARG A 22 6.30 -4.53 -4.50
N VAL A 23 5.67 -4.05 -3.43
CA VAL A 23 4.42 -3.31 -3.48
C VAL A 23 4.69 -1.84 -3.23
N GLU A 24 4.07 -0.97 -4.02
CA GLU A 24 4.13 0.48 -3.87
C GLU A 24 2.70 1.03 -3.76
N THR A 25 2.49 1.96 -2.84
CA THR A 25 1.22 2.66 -2.67
C THR A 25 1.30 4.08 -3.20
N THR A 26 0.24 4.54 -3.85
CA THR A 26 0.11 5.93 -4.35
C THR A 26 -1.19 6.53 -3.84
N PRO A 27 -1.21 7.77 -3.33
CA PRO A 27 -2.43 8.44 -2.93
C PRO A 27 -3.50 8.45 -4.01
N HIS A 28 -4.78 8.38 -3.62
CA HIS A 28 -5.86 8.57 -4.57
C HIS A 28 -5.85 10.02 -5.10
N PRO A 29 -5.97 10.26 -6.42
CA PRO A 29 -5.81 11.60 -7.01
C PRO A 29 -6.88 12.60 -6.57
N GLY A 30 -8.05 12.11 -6.13
CA GLY A 30 -9.12 12.94 -5.59
C GLY A 30 -9.05 13.21 -4.08
N ASP A 31 -8.03 12.71 -3.38
CA ASP A 31 -7.85 12.97 -1.95
C ASP A 31 -7.01 14.25 -1.74
N PRO A 32 -7.58 15.33 -1.19
CA PRO A 32 -6.85 16.59 -0.99
C PRO A 32 -5.86 16.53 0.19
N ALA A 33 -5.95 15.53 1.07
CA ALA A 33 -5.13 15.41 2.27
C ALA A 33 -4.82 13.94 2.60
N PRO A 34 -4.09 13.22 1.72
CA PRO A 34 -3.87 11.80 1.88
C PRO A 34 -3.03 11.47 3.12
N SER A 35 -3.42 10.40 3.82
CA SER A 35 -2.69 9.95 5.00
C SER A 35 -1.29 9.46 4.63
N ARG A 36 -0.27 10.00 5.30
CA ARG A 36 1.12 9.51 5.15
C ARG A 36 1.28 8.06 5.59
N LEU A 37 0.36 7.56 6.42
CA LEU A 37 0.38 6.17 6.91
C LEU A 37 0.05 5.14 5.82
N LEU A 38 -0.43 5.56 4.65
CA LEU A 38 -0.66 4.66 3.51
C LEU A 38 0.64 3.97 3.03
N GLY A 39 1.82 4.58 3.26
CA GLY A 39 3.12 3.95 2.99
C GLY A 39 3.35 2.69 3.82
N ASN A 40 2.86 2.68 5.07
CA ASN A 40 3.06 1.56 6.00
C ASN A 40 2.35 0.28 5.54
N VAL A 41 1.35 0.39 4.66
CA VAL A 41 0.66 -0.78 4.09
C VAL A 41 1.64 -1.66 3.32
N ALA A 42 2.52 -1.06 2.51
CA ALA A 42 3.55 -1.81 1.77
C ALA A 42 4.60 -2.40 2.71
N ASP A 43 5.09 -1.60 3.67
CA ASP A 43 6.12 -2.04 4.63
C ASP A 43 5.64 -3.21 5.51
N GLY A 44 4.38 -3.17 5.96
CA GLY A 44 3.76 -4.22 6.77
C GLY A 44 3.68 -5.59 6.10
N LEU A 45 3.79 -5.66 4.76
CA LEU A 45 3.81 -6.93 4.04
C LEU A 45 5.09 -7.73 4.28
N THR A 46 6.21 -7.04 4.52
CA THR A 46 7.54 -7.66 4.63
C THR A 46 8.26 -7.37 5.96
N HIS A 47 7.63 -6.61 6.85
CA HIS A 47 8.19 -6.24 8.16
C HIS A 47 8.70 -7.46 8.95
N PRO A 48 9.85 -7.36 9.65
CA PRO A 48 10.47 -8.49 10.37
C PRO A 48 9.56 -9.19 11.39
N THR A 49 8.56 -8.49 11.93
CA THR A 49 7.60 -9.03 12.91
C THR A 49 6.39 -9.73 12.28
N ARG A 50 6.31 -9.84 10.95
CA ARG A 50 5.21 -10.52 10.26
C ARG A 50 5.17 -12.00 10.64
N VAL A 51 4.02 -12.48 11.10
CA VAL A 51 3.79 -13.90 11.39
C VAL A 51 3.86 -14.71 10.07
N ARG A 52 4.75 -15.69 10.02
CA ARG A 52 5.03 -16.51 8.82
C ARG A 52 4.51 -17.95 8.88
N ARG A 53 4.15 -18.43 10.07
CA ARG A 53 3.62 -19.77 10.30
C ARG A 53 2.64 -19.73 11.48
N PRO A 54 1.63 -20.61 11.49
CA PRO A 54 0.79 -20.83 12.67
C PRO A 54 1.60 -21.13 13.93
#